data_AF-A0A800FZA8-F1
#
_entry.id   AF-A0A800FZA8-F1
#
_cell.length_a   1.000
_cell.length_b   1.000
_cell.length_c   1.000
_cell.angle_alpha   90.00
_cell.angle_beta   90.00
_cell.angle_gamma   90.00
#
_symmetry.space_group_name_H-M   'P 1'
#
loop_
_entity.id
_entity.type
_entity.pdbx_description
1 polymer ?
#
loop_
_entity_poly.entity_id
_entity_poly.type
_entity_poly.pdbx_seq_one_letter_code
_entity_poly.pdbx_strand_id
1 'polypeptide(L)'
;MICQGIREFSYARSPVVDLKGGLSGHSEDIIELMDAFGLTKIIVETVGVGQTELEVGNLVDSVVVLLVPESGDGVQMMKAGLMEIADILTVNKADRPGADRLLGDLEMSLNLGLKNNQTNVNGDVWKVPIVKTIAIFGDGIQELFGSLEKHHDFLQQSNQLEIIRRERMTRRVRQEVASQACKSIWKNPEVISLIESGLSRIDSGEATVHSVSKAIVAIFGDRTKL
;
A
#
# COMPACT_ATOMS: atom_id res chain seq x y z
N MET A 1 7.01 -0.21 17.54
CA MET A 1 7.76 0.22 18.75
C MET A 1 9.24 -0.01 18.47
N ILE A 2 10.02 1.06 18.32
CA ILE A 2 11.45 1.00 17.93
C ILE A 2 12.28 0.69 19.19
N CYS A 3 12.87 -0.49 19.25
CA CYS A 3 13.88 -0.84 20.24
C CYS A 3 15.22 -0.19 19.87
N GLN A 4 15.82 0.53 20.81
CA GLN A 4 17.15 1.12 20.68
C GLN A 4 18.19 0.01 20.49
N GLY A 5 18.96 0.04 19.40
CA GLY A 5 20.11 -0.86 19.23
C GLY A 5 20.53 -1.23 17.81
N ILE A 6 19.88 -0.74 16.75
CA ILE A 6 20.24 -1.07 15.36
C ILE A 6 20.45 0.23 14.57
N ARG A 7 21.65 0.39 14.02
CA ARG A 7 22.10 1.60 13.33
C ARG A 7 21.41 1.69 11.97
N GLU A 8 20.65 2.77 11.79
CA GLU A 8 19.98 3.23 10.56
C GLU A 8 18.64 2.55 10.23
N PHE A 9 17.58 3.02 10.88
CA PHE A 9 16.22 3.02 10.34
C PHE A 9 15.75 4.47 10.17
N SER A 10 15.14 4.77 9.03
CA SER A 10 14.41 6.03 8.83
C SER A 10 12.91 5.76 8.89
N TYR A 11 12.22 6.55 9.72
CA TYR A 11 10.80 6.42 10.01
C TYR A 11 10.01 7.41 9.16
N ALA A 12 9.18 6.92 8.24
CA ALA A 12 8.24 7.73 7.48
C ALA A 12 6.83 7.49 8.03
N ARG A 13 6.21 8.57 8.53
CA ARG A 13 4.82 8.55 9.01
C ARG A 13 3.94 9.19 7.94
N SER A 14 2.94 8.48 7.44
CA SER A 14 1.96 9.05 6.51
C SER A 14 0.97 9.93 7.28
N PRO A 15 0.92 11.27 7.07
CA PRO A 15 -0.27 12.03 7.43
C PRO A 15 -1.34 11.77 6.37
N VAL A 16 -2.55 11.49 6.83
CA VAL A 16 -3.75 11.45 5.98
C VAL A 16 -3.98 12.86 5.44
N VAL A 17 -3.94 13.04 4.12
CA VAL A 17 -4.46 14.24 3.47
C VAL A 17 -5.38 13.79 2.34
N ASP A 18 -6.64 14.17 2.49
CA ASP A 18 -7.79 13.78 1.69
C ASP A 18 -7.68 14.22 0.24
N LEU A 19 -7.79 13.24 -0.67
CA LEU A 19 -8.60 13.26 -1.89
C LEU A 19 -8.53 11.85 -2.52
N LYS A 20 -9.36 10.92 -1.99
CA LYS A 20 -9.52 9.51 -2.41
C LYS A 20 -8.25 8.65 -2.43
N GLY A 21 -8.02 7.91 -1.34
CA GLY A 21 -6.93 6.93 -1.18
C GLY A 21 -6.04 7.32 -0.02
N GLY A 22 -5.98 6.50 1.02
CA GLY A 22 -5.61 6.92 2.37
C GLY A 22 -4.12 7.05 2.66
N LEU A 23 -3.26 6.84 1.67
CA LEU A 23 -1.86 7.23 1.72
C LEU A 23 -1.69 8.51 0.91
N SER A 24 -1.31 9.60 1.57
CA SER A 24 -0.97 10.83 0.84
C SER A 24 0.19 10.52 -0.11
N GLY A 25 0.14 11.03 -1.36
CA GLY A 25 1.21 10.84 -2.34
C GLY A 25 2.60 11.22 -1.80
N HIS A 26 2.63 12.07 -0.77
CA HIS A 26 3.82 12.43 -0.02
C HIS A 26 4.54 11.25 0.66
N SER A 27 3.83 10.18 1.04
CA SER A 27 4.47 9.00 1.62
C SER A 27 5.36 8.27 0.60
N GLU A 28 4.89 8.16 -0.65
CA GLU A 28 5.68 7.61 -1.75
C GLU A 28 6.90 8.48 -2.05
N ASP A 29 6.71 9.81 -2.08
CA ASP A 29 7.80 10.77 -2.30
C ASP A 29 8.88 10.67 -1.20
N ILE A 30 8.47 10.51 0.06
CA ILE A 30 9.41 10.35 1.18
C ILE A 30 10.15 9.01 1.09
N ILE A 31 9.49 7.92 0.72
CA ILE A 31 10.13 6.61 0.55
C ILE A 31 11.19 6.68 -0.56
N GLU A 32 10.86 7.27 -1.71
CA GLU A 32 11.83 7.44 -2.80
C GLU A 32 12.97 8.36 -2.41
N LEU A 33 12.68 9.45 -1.69
CA LEU A 33 13.73 10.33 -1.17
C LEU A 33 14.66 9.54 -0.26
N MET A 34 14.13 8.75 0.67
CA MET A 34 14.94 7.93 1.57
C MET A 34 15.83 6.93 0.80
N ASP A 35 15.27 6.25 -0.20
CA ASP A 35 16.00 5.31 -1.07
C ASP A 35 17.11 6.03 -1.86
N ALA A 36 16.81 7.21 -2.44
CA ALA A 36 17.79 8.03 -3.15
C ALA A 36 18.95 8.53 -2.27
N PHE A 37 18.72 8.68 -0.96
CA PHE A 37 19.75 9.00 0.03
C PHE A 37 20.53 7.76 0.52
N GLY A 38 20.26 6.57 -0.03
CA GLY A 38 20.98 5.34 0.25
C GLY A 38 20.47 4.58 1.48
N LEU A 39 19.28 4.92 2.00
CA LEU A 39 18.66 4.15 3.08
C LEU A 39 18.12 2.83 2.53
N THR A 40 18.72 1.73 2.95
CA THR A 40 18.42 0.39 2.42
C THR A 40 17.28 -0.33 3.13
N LYS A 41 16.88 0.14 4.32
CA LYS A 41 15.80 -0.44 5.13
C LYS A 41 14.85 0.65 5.59
N ILE A 42 13.68 0.72 4.96
CA ILE A 42 12.64 1.72 5.24
C ILE A 42 11.44 1.00 5.86
N ILE A 43 11.00 1.46 7.03
CA ILE A 43 9.79 0.93 7.68
C ILE A 43 8.66 1.93 7.48
N VAL A 44 7.56 1.45 6.91
CA VAL A 44 6.31 2.20 6.74
C VAL A 44 5.28 1.66 7.72
N GLU A 45 4.77 2.53 8.59
CA GLU A 45 3.73 2.21 9.57
C GLU A 45 2.43 2.92 9.19
N THR A 46 1.33 2.17 9.14
CA THR A 46 -0.03 2.73 8.95
C THR A 46 -0.60 3.19 10.28
N VAL A 47 -1.48 4.20 10.26
CA VAL A 47 -2.14 4.72 11.47
C VAL A 47 -3.65 4.49 11.36
N GLY A 48 -4.13 3.44 12.03
CA GLY A 48 -5.56 3.26 12.33
C GLY A 48 -6.48 2.85 11.17
N VAL A 49 -7.74 2.62 11.57
CA VAL A 49 -8.81 1.84 10.90
C VAL A 49 -9.30 2.46 9.58
N GLY A 50 -9.10 1.76 8.46
CA GLY A 50 -9.69 2.10 7.17
C GLY A 50 -9.02 1.42 5.97
N GLN A 51 -9.63 1.52 4.77
CA GLN A 51 -9.11 0.84 3.56
C GLN A 51 -7.65 1.17 3.18
N THR A 52 -7.06 2.21 3.77
CA THR A 52 -5.64 2.56 3.71
C THR A 52 -4.71 1.39 4.05
N GLU A 53 -5.12 0.49 4.95
CA GLU A 53 -4.23 -0.60 5.37
C GLU A 53 -3.98 -1.59 4.23
N LEU A 54 -4.98 -1.80 3.35
CA LEU A 54 -4.83 -2.65 2.17
C LEU A 54 -3.95 -2.02 1.10
N GLU A 55 -3.89 -0.68 1.04
CA GLU A 55 -3.09 0.05 0.06
C GLU A 55 -1.59 -0.02 0.36
N VAL A 56 -1.17 -0.33 1.60
CA VAL A 56 0.26 -0.39 1.98
C VAL A 56 1.05 -1.41 1.16
N GLY A 57 0.40 -2.50 0.72
CA GLY A 57 1.03 -3.51 -0.14
C GLY A 57 1.49 -2.96 -1.49
N ASN A 58 0.96 -1.81 -1.93
CA ASN A 58 1.40 -1.14 -3.15
C ASN A 58 2.59 -0.19 -2.93
N LEU A 59 3.12 -0.11 -1.71
CA LEU A 59 4.21 0.79 -1.32
C LEU A 59 5.47 0.05 -0.94
N VAL A 60 5.32 -1.04 -0.18
CA VAL A 60 6.44 -1.77 0.42
C VAL A 60 6.74 -3.07 -0.31
N ASP A 61 7.96 -3.57 -0.13
CA ASP A 61 8.37 -4.87 -0.67
C ASP A 61 7.85 -6.04 0.18
N SER A 62 7.51 -5.81 1.44
CA SER A 62 7.05 -6.85 2.37
C SER A 62 6.11 -6.25 3.41
N VAL A 63 4.97 -6.90 3.64
CA VAL A 63 3.97 -6.48 4.61
C VAL A 63 4.01 -7.38 5.83
N VAL A 64 4.21 -6.76 7.01
CA VAL A 64 4.05 -7.41 8.31
C VAL A 64 2.72 -7.00 8.91
N VAL A 65 1.83 -7.97 9.14
CA VAL A 65 0.59 -7.73 9.90
C VAL A 65 0.81 -8.12 11.35
N LEU A 66 0.71 -7.14 12.24
CA LEU A 66 0.87 -7.32 13.68
C LEU A 66 -0.50 -7.47 14.34
N LEU A 67 -0.67 -8.57 15.05
CA LEU A 67 -1.85 -8.92 15.82
C LEU A 67 -1.49 -9.02 17.29
N VAL A 68 -2.45 -8.75 18.17
CA VAL A 68 -2.28 -8.86 19.62
C VAL A 68 -3.38 -9.76 20.19
N PRO A 69 -3.07 -10.71 21.08
CA PRO A 69 -4.06 -11.55 21.74
C PRO A 69 -5.10 -10.71 22.47
N GLU A 70 -6.33 -11.23 22.57
CA GLU A 70 -7.43 -10.62 23.32
C GLU A 70 -7.87 -9.22 22.83
N SER A 71 -7.27 -8.70 21.76
CA SER A 71 -7.90 -7.62 20.99
C SER A 71 -9.17 -8.24 20.39
N GLY A 72 -10.34 -7.80 20.84
CA GLY A 72 -11.63 -8.26 20.27
C GLY A 72 -11.72 -8.06 18.75
N ASP A 73 -10.79 -7.29 18.19
CA ASP A 73 -10.59 -6.98 16.79
C ASP A 73 -9.77 -8.02 16.02
N GLY A 74 -8.98 -8.89 16.67
CA GLY A 74 -8.07 -9.81 15.97
C GLY A 74 -8.77 -10.72 14.95
N VAL A 75 -9.96 -11.22 15.29
CA VAL A 75 -10.80 -12.05 14.41
C VAL A 75 -11.55 -11.24 13.35
N GLN A 76 -11.84 -9.95 13.60
CA GLN A 76 -12.47 -9.07 12.62
C GLN A 76 -11.47 -8.50 11.61
N MET A 77 -10.25 -8.19 12.05
CA MET A 77 -9.11 -7.79 11.22
C MET A 77 -8.75 -8.89 10.21
N MET A 78 -8.87 -10.17 10.60
CA MET A 78 -8.73 -11.30 9.68
C MET A 78 -9.78 -11.30 8.55
N LYS A 79 -10.99 -10.79 8.80
CA LYS A 79 -12.06 -10.69 7.78
C LYS A 79 -11.92 -9.48 6.87
N ALA A 80 -11.03 -8.54 7.17
CA ALA A 80 -10.91 -7.25 6.47
C ALA A 80 -9.92 -7.27 5.28
N GLY A 81 -9.45 -8.44 4.82
CA GLY A 81 -8.49 -8.56 3.71
C GLY A 81 -7.02 -8.34 4.13
N LEU A 82 -6.73 -8.07 5.40
CA LEU A 82 -5.35 -7.92 5.89
C LEU A 82 -4.55 -9.22 5.81
N MET A 83 -5.21 -10.35 6.07
CA MET A 83 -4.62 -11.69 5.86
C MET A 83 -4.27 -11.93 4.40
N GLU A 84 -4.96 -11.24 3.49
CA GLU A 84 -4.55 -11.23 2.12
C GLU A 84 -3.22 -10.48 2.08
N ILE A 85 -3.13 -9.18 2.26
CA ILE A 85 -1.86 -8.46 2.00
C ILE A 85 -0.63 -8.88 2.85
N ALA A 86 -0.77 -9.68 3.91
CA ALA A 86 0.35 -10.13 4.75
C ALA A 86 1.34 -11.06 4.03
N ASP A 87 2.63 -10.69 4.05
CA ASP A 87 3.73 -11.60 3.70
C ASP A 87 4.31 -12.29 4.94
N ILE A 88 4.17 -11.64 6.11
CA ILE A 88 4.55 -12.15 7.42
C ILE A 88 3.46 -11.76 8.42
N LEU A 89 3.10 -12.70 9.29
CA LEU A 89 2.21 -12.46 10.42
C LEU A 89 3.03 -12.39 11.69
N THR A 90 2.70 -11.49 12.60
CA THR A 90 3.27 -11.50 13.95
C THR A 90 2.20 -11.39 15.02
N VAL A 91 2.33 -12.23 16.04
CA VAL A 91 1.51 -12.16 17.26
C VAL A 91 2.36 -11.52 18.35
N ASN A 92 2.15 -10.23 18.59
CA ASN A 92 2.85 -9.47 19.61
C ASN A 92 2.12 -9.55 20.96
N LYS A 93 2.89 -9.42 22.05
CA LYS A 93 2.46 -9.74 23.42
C LYS A 93 2.09 -11.21 23.57
N ALA A 94 2.94 -12.08 23.00
CA ALA A 94 2.75 -13.52 23.04
C ALA A 94 2.85 -14.13 24.46
N ASP A 95 3.26 -13.34 25.46
CA ASP A 95 3.20 -13.65 26.89
C ASP A 95 1.79 -13.61 27.47
N ARG A 96 0.81 -13.04 26.75
CA ARG A 96 -0.56 -12.87 27.25
C ARG A 96 -1.41 -14.11 27.02
N PRO A 97 -2.44 -14.32 27.87
CA PRO A 97 -3.44 -15.35 27.62
C PRO A 97 -4.09 -15.17 26.24
N GLY A 98 -4.50 -16.27 25.63
CA GLY A 98 -5.09 -16.26 24.28
C GLY A 98 -4.08 -16.18 23.13
N ALA A 99 -2.78 -16.00 23.38
CA ALA A 99 -1.76 -16.01 22.32
C ALA A 99 -1.72 -17.33 21.54
N ASP A 100 -1.69 -18.46 22.24
CA ASP A 100 -1.66 -19.79 21.60
C ASP A 100 -2.96 -20.07 20.81
N ARG A 101 -4.10 -19.59 21.30
CA ARG A 101 -5.37 -19.70 20.59
C ARG A 101 -5.34 -18.90 19.27
N LEU A 102 -4.89 -17.64 19.33
CA LEU A 102 -4.76 -16.79 18.14
C LEU A 102 -3.80 -17.40 17.12
N LEU A 103 -2.69 -17.99 17.57
CA LEU A 103 -1.77 -18.70 16.69
C LEU A 103 -2.45 -19.87 15.97
N GLY A 104 -3.17 -20.73 16.70
CA GLY A 104 -3.92 -21.84 16.10
C GLY A 104 -4.97 -21.37 15.09
N ASP A 105 -5.68 -20.28 15.39
CA ASP A 105 -6.66 -19.69 14.47
C ASP A 105 -6.00 -19.16 13.17
N LEU A 106 -4.81 -18.54 13.28
CA LEU A 106 -4.05 -18.05 12.13
C LEU A 106 -3.48 -19.19 11.29
N GLU A 107 -2.91 -20.22 11.92
CA GLU A 107 -2.41 -21.41 11.24
C GLU A 107 -3.53 -22.12 10.46
N MET A 108 -4.69 -22.29 11.09
CA MET A 108 -5.86 -22.85 10.42
C MET A 108 -6.31 -21.99 9.24
N SER A 109 -6.33 -20.67 9.40
CA SER A 109 -6.73 -19.72 8.34
C SER A 109 -5.79 -19.77 7.12
N LEU A 110 -4.48 -19.86 7.35
CA LEU A 110 -3.49 -20.03 6.28
C LEU A 110 -3.65 -21.38 5.57
N ASN A 111 -3.86 -22.46 6.32
CA ASN A 111 -4.03 -23.81 5.78
C ASN A 111 -5.32 -23.98 4.95
N LEU A 112 -6.36 -23.19 5.24
CA LEU A 112 -7.63 -23.19 4.51
C LEU A 112 -7.58 -22.34 3.22
N GLY A 113 -6.44 -21.73 2.89
CA GLY A 113 -6.19 -21.13 1.59
C GLY A 113 -6.62 -19.68 1.43
N LEU A 114 -6.56 -18.87 2.50
CA LEU A 114 -6.92 -17.45 2.45
C LEU A 114 -5.87 -16.53 1.79
N LYS A 115 -4.75 -17.03 1.24
CA LYS A 115 -4.04 -16.28 0.18
C LYS A 115 -3.06 -17.03 -0.74
N ASN A 116 -2.97 -16.43 -1.92
CA ASN A 116 -2.00 -16.47 -3.02
C ASN A 116 -0.72 -17.27 -2.76
N ASN A 117 -0.63 -18.37 -3.49
CA ASN A 117 0.63 -19.02 -3.84
C ASN A 117 1.46 -18.06 -4.70
N GLN A 118 2.16 -17.09 -4.08
CA GLN A 118 3.25 -16.40 -4.76
C GLN A 118 4.31 -17.46 -5.05
N THR A 119 4.40 -17.86 -6.31
CA THR A 119 5.30 -18.90 -6.76
C THR A 119 6.53 -18.25 -7.37
N ASN A 120 7.72 -18.58 -6.88
CA ASN A 120 8.96 -18.09 -7.50
C ASN A 120 9.20 -18.75 -8.88
N VAL A 121 10.24 -18.30 -9.58
CA VAL A 121 10.69 -18.87 -10.87
C VAL A 121 11.01 -20.38 -10.79
N ASN A 122 11.29 -20.90 -9.60
CA ASN A 122 11.60 -22.31 -9.36
C ASN A 122 10.37 -23.15 -8.99
N GLY A 123 9.19 -22.54 -8.86
CA GLY A 123 7.98 -23.25 -8.44
C GLY A 123 7.73 -23.26 -6.92
N ASP A 124 8.59 -22.63 -6.11
CA ASP A 124 8.42 -22.56 -4.66
C ASP A 124 7.38 -21.52 -4.28
N VAL A 125 6.49 -21.92 -3.38
CA VAL A 125 5.44 -21.04 -2.85
C VAL A 125 5.94 -20.39 -1.57
N TRP A 126 5.87 -19.06 -1.49
CA TRP A 126 6.11 -18.37 -0.22
C TRP A 126 5.07 -18.79 0.82
N LYS A 127 5.56 -19.37 1.91
CA LYS A 127 4.72 -19.74 3.06
C LYS A 127 4.82 -18.62 4.09
N VAL A 128 3.73 -17.88 4.25
CA VAL A 128 3.63 -16.78 5.22
C VAL A 128 3.95 -17.30 6.63
N PRO A 129 5.08 -16.88 7.24
CA PRO A 129 5.43 -17.30 8.59
C PRO A 129 4.61 -16.53 9.62
N ILE A 130 4.33 -17.18 10.76
CA ILE A 130 3.74 -16.54 11.94
C ILE A 130 4.82 -16.46 13.02
N VAL A 131 5.23 -15.24 13.39
CA VAL A 131 6.30 -14.99 14.37
C VAL A 131 5.70 -14.46 15.67
N LYS A 132 5.98 -15.15 16.79
CA LYS A 132 5.63 -14.65 18.12
C LYS A 132 6.61 -13.56 18.56
N THR A 133 6.10 -12.47 19.12
CA THR A 133 6.94 -11.40 19.68
C THR A 133 6.46 -10.96 21.07
N ILE A 134 7.40 -10.53 21.90
CA ILE A 134 7.13 -9.74 23.10
C ILE A 134 7.96 -8.47 22.98
N ALA A 135 7.43 -7.51 22.20
CA ALA A 135 8.21 -6.36 21.74
C ALA A 135 8.82 -5.53 22.88
N ILE A 136 8.19 -5.50 24.06
CA ILE A 136 8.70 -4.77 25.23
C ILE A 136 9.99 -5.36 25.80
N PHE A 137 10.23 -6.65 25.58
CA PHE A 137 11.45 -7.36 26.02
C PHE A 137 12.40 -7.64 24.85
N GLY A 138 11.98 -7.36 23.62
CA GLY A 138 12.76 -7.64 22.41
C GLY A 138 12.66 -9.10 21.93
N ASP A 139 11.90 -9.95 22.61
CA ASP A 139 11.75 -11.36 22.24
C ASP A 139 11.07 -11.51 20.88
N GLY A 140 11.61 -12.39 20.04
CA GLY A 140 11.11 -12.69 18.70
C GLY A 140 11.41 -11.62 17.64
N ILE A 141 11.98 -10.47 18.00
CA ILE A 141 12.29 -9.38 17.05
C ILE A 141 13.34 -9.83 16.02
N GLN A 142 14.37 -10.56 16.45
CA GLN A 142 15.40 -11.08 15.54
C GLN A 142 14.83 -12.12 14.57
N GLU A 143 13.89 -12.96 15.03
CA GLU A 143 13.20 -13.95 14.19
C GLU A 143 12.30 -13.26 13.15
N LEU A 144 11.61 -12.19 13.55
CA LEU A 144 10.81 -11.37 12.64
C LEU A 144 11.68 -10.74 11.56
N PHE A 145 12.82 -10.16 11.92
CA PHE A 145 13.78 -9.62 10.96
C PHE A 145 14.35 -10.70 10.03
N GLY A 146 14.68 -11.88 10.56
CA GLY A 146 15.13 -12.99 9.73
C GLY A 146 14.07 -13.45 8.73
N SER A 147 12.79 -13.32 9.08
CA SER A 147 11.68 -13.64 8.18
C SER A 147 11.53 -12.59 7.06
N LEU A 148 11.76 -11.32 7.36
CA LEU A 148 11.82 -10.24 6.36
C LEU A 148 12.98 -10.44 5.36
N GLU A 149 14.16 -10.80 5.85
CA GLU A 149 15.32 -11.06 4.99
C GLU A 149 15.07 -12.26 4.07
N LYS A 150 14.49 -13.35 4.59
CA LYS A 150 14.09 -14.51 3.78
C LYS A 150 13.06 -14.15 2.70
N HIS A 151 12.09 -13.29 3.03
CA HIS A 151 11.08 -12.87 2.05
C HIS A 151 11.70 -12.00 0.94
N HIS A 152 12.57 -11.06 1.32
CA HIS A 152 13.33 -10.27 0.36
C HIS A 152 14.17 -11.17 -0.58
N ASP A 153 14.89 -12.15 -0.04
CA ASP A 153 15.67 -13.11 -0.84
C ASP A 153 14.78 -13.92 -1.78
N PHE A 154 13.60 -14.35 -1.30
CA PHE A 154 12.60 -15.03 -2.12
C PHE A 154 12.13 -14.15 -3.30
N LEU A 155 11.82 -12.88 -3.06
CA LEU A 155 11.42 -11.93 -4.11
C LEU A 155 12.55 -11.64 -5.10
N GLN A 156 13.80 -11.59 -4.63
CA GLN A 156 14.96 -11.35 -5.47
C GLN A 156 15.27 -12.56 -6.36
N GLN A 157 15.30 -13.76 -5.79
CA GLN A 157 15.57 -15.00 -6.54
C GLN A 157 14.45 -15.33 -7.54
N SER A 158 13.23 -14.88 -7.26
CA SER A 158 12.06 -15.06 -8.13
C SER A 158 11.91 -13.99 -9.21
N ASN A 159 12.81 -13.01 -9.29
CA ASN A 159 12.66 -11.81 -10.13
C ASN A 159 11.35 -11.02 -9.89
N GLN A 160 10.57 -11.35 -8.86
CA GLN A 160 9.33 -10.67 -8.54
C GLN A 160 9.61 -9.27 -7.98
N LEU A 161 10.73 -9.09 -7.28
CA LEU A 161 11.11 -7.79 -6.73
C LEU A 161 11.17 -6.70 -7.82
N GLU A 162 11.83 -6.99 -8.94
CA GLU A 162 11.94 -6.03 -10.06
C GLU A 162 10.59 -5.78 -10.72
N ILE A 163 9.77 -6.82 -10.90
CA ILE A 163 8.43 -6.72 -11.47
C ILE A 163 7.55 -5.81 -10.60
N ILE A 164 7.46 -6.08 -9.30
CA ILE A 164 6.64 -5.32 -8.34
C ILE A 164 7.13 -3.86 -8.27
N ARG A 165 8.44 -3.62 -8.27
CA ARG A 165 9.00 -2.25 -8.30
C ARG A 165 8.65 -1.52 -9.60
N ARG A 166 8.74 -2.19 -10.75
CA ARG A 166 8.40 -1.62 -12.05
C ARG A 166 6.91 -1.29 -12.17
N GLU A 167 6.05 -2.15 -11.66
CA GLU A 167 4.61 -1.90 -11.59
C GLU A 167 4.29 -0.69 -10.71
N ARG A 168 4.92 -0.58 -9.53
CA ARG A 168 4.82 0.60 -8.65
C ARG A 168 5.27 1.89 -9.35
N MET A 169 6.44 1.87 -10.00
CA MET A 169 6.92 3.03 -10.78
C MET A 169 5.94 3.41 -11.90
N THR A 170 5.40 2.42 -12.61
CA THR A 170 4.42 2.65 -13.68
C THR A 170 3.14 3.28 -13.15
N ARG A 171 2.62 2.77 -12.02
CA ARG A 171 1.47 3.35 -11.33
C ARG A 171 1.73 4.81 -10.98
N ARG A 172 2.91 5.11 -10.43
CA ARG A 172 3.29 6.46 -10.02
C ARG A 172 3.42 7.43 -11.18
N VAL A 173 4.06 7.02 -12.28
CA VAL A 173 4.10 7.83 -13.51
C VAL A 173 2.68 8.16 -13.99
N ARG A 174 1.77 7.19 -14.00
CA ARG A 174 0.36 7.43 -14.39
C ARG A 174 -0.33 8.42 -13.46
N GLN A 175 -0.13 8.29 -12.15
CA GLN A 175 -0.71 9.20 -11.16
C GLN A 175 -0.17 10.62 -11.32
N GLU A 176 1.14 10.78 -11.53
CA GLU A 176 1.77 12.08 -11.70
C GLU A 176 1.33 12.75 -13.02
N VAL A 177 1.29 12.00 -14.12
CA VAL A 177 0.75 12.48 -15.40
C VAL A 177 -0.70 12.94 -15.23
N ALA A 178 -1.55 12.14 -14.57
CA ALA A 178 -2.95 12.52 -14.33
C ALA A 178 -3.06 13.78 -13.47
N SER A 179 -2.26 13.90 -12.40
CA SER A 179 -2.21 15.08 -11.53
C SER A 179 -1.82 16.34 -12.31
N GLN A 180 -0.75 16.28 -13.09
CA GLN A 180 -0.28 17.41 -13.91
C GLN A 180 -1.26 17.75 -15.04
N ALA A 181 -1.83 16.75 -15.70
CA ALA A 181 -2.83 16.93 -16.75
C ALA A 181 -4.07 17.64 -16.17
N CYS A 182 -4.64 17.16 -15.07
CA CYS A 182 -5.76 17.81 -14.38
C CYS A 182 -5.44 19.27 -14.03
N LYS A 183 -4.29 19.53 -13.39
CA LYS A 183 -3.87 20.90 -13.05
C LYS A 183 -3.79 21.80 -14.29
N SER A 184 -3.32 21.27 -15.41
CA SER A 184 -3.19 22.02 -16.67
C SER A 184 -4.55 22.27 -17.33
N ILE A 185 -5.43 21.25 -17.34
CA ILE A 185 -6.79 21.32 -17.88
C ILE A 185 -7.59 22.40 -17.15
N TRP A 186 -7.59 22.39 -15.82
CA TRP A 186 -8.40 23.34 -15.03
C TRP A 186 -7.86 24.77 -15.03
N LYS A 187 -6.62 25.00 -15.47
CA LYS A 187 -6.05 26.34 -15.67
C LYS A 187 -6.25 26.87 -17.09
N ASN A 188 -6.73 26.06 -18.02
CA ASN A 188 -6.89 26.47 -19.41
C ASN A 188 -8.11 27.42 -19.53
N PRO A 189 -7.93 28.68 -19.99
CA PRO A 189 -9.02 29.64 -20.14
C PRO A 189 -10.16 29.16 -21.07
N GLU A 190 -9.83 28.39 -22.11
CA GLU A 190 -10.81 27.79 -23.03
C GLU A 190 -11.69 26.77 -22.32
N VAL A 191 -11.09 25.94 -21.45
CA VAL A 191 -11.82 24.97 -20.61
C VAL A 191 -12.74 25.70 -19.64
N ILE A 192 -12.26 26.76 -18.98
CA ILE A 192 -13.06 27.55 -18.03
C ILE A 192 -14.30 28.14 -18.75
N SER A 193 -14.10 28.76 -19.92
CA SER A 193 -15.19 29.32 -20.72
C SER A 193 -16.19 28.25 -21.21
N LEU A 194 -15.71 27.06 -21.59
CA LEU A 194 -16.56 25.92 -21.96
C LEU A 194 -17.37 25.38 -20.78
N ILE A 195 -16.83 25.39 -19.57
CA ILE A 195 -17.57 25.01 -18.36
C ILE A 195 -18.67 26.04 -18.08
N GLU A 196 -18.34 27.33 -18.08
CA GLU A 196 -19.33 28.40 -17.80
C GLU A 196 -20.49 28.38 -18.80
N SER A 197 -20.18 28.34 -20.10
CA SER A 197 -21.21 28.24 -21.15
C SER A 197 -21.94 26.90 -21.13
N GLY A 198 -21.24 25.81 -20.78
CA GLY A 198 -21.81 24.47 -20.63
C GLY A 198 -22.82 24.39 -19.49
N LEU A 199 -22.55 25.02 -18.34
CA LEU A 199 -23.46 25.08 -17.20
C LEU A 199 -24.77 25.78 -17.57
N SER A 200 -24.71 26.94 -18.22
CA SER A 200 -25.92 27.64 -18.68
C SER A 200 -26.78 26.80 -19.62
N ARG A 201 -26.15 25.98 -20.47
CA ARG A 201 -26.85 25.07 -21.40
C ARG A 201 -27.38 23.81 -20.72
N ILE A 202 -26.75 23.35 -19.64
CA ILE A 202 -27.27 22.26 -18.81
C ILE A 202 -28.53 22.74 -18.08
N ASP A 203 -28.49 23.95 -17.52
CA ASP A 203 -29.62 24.56 -16.81
C ASP A 203 -30.84 24.76 -17.73
N SER A 204 -30.62 25.09 -19.01
CA SER A 204 -31.69 25.20 -20.02
C SER A 204 -32.13 23.86 -20.62
N GLY A 205 -31.48 22.75 -20.28
CA GLY A 205 -31.77 21.41 -20.81
C GLY A 205 -31.23 21.15 -22.22
N GLU A 206 -30.42 22.06 -22.78
CA GLU A 206 -29.81 21.98 -24.11
C GLU A 206 -28.51 21.15 -24.14
N ALA A 207 -27.93 20.85 -22.98
CA ALA A 207 -26.72 20.06 -22.84
C ALA A 207 -26.79 19.12 -21.62
N THR A 208 -25.88 18.16 -21.59
CA THR A 208 -25.66 17.25 -20.45
C THR A 208 -24.21 17.36 -19.96
N VAL A 209 -23.97 16.96 -18.71
CA VAL A 209 -22.62 16.84 -18.14
C VAL A 209 -21.70 16.04 -19.06
N HIS A 210 -22.20 14.92 -19.62
CA HIS A 210 -21.42 14.10 -20.55
C HIS A 210 -21.03 14.86 -21.83
N SER A 211 -21.95 15.61 -22.42
CA SER A 211 -21.68 16.37 -23.65
C SER A 211 -20.67 17.51 -23.44
N VAL A 212 -20.73 18.20 -22.30
CA VAL A 212 -19.77 19.24 -21.92
C VAL A 212 -18.40 18.62 -21.63
N SER A 213 -18.35 17.51 -20.90
CA SER A 213 -17.11 16.76 -20.66
C SER A 213 -16.45 16.30 -21.96
N LYS A 214 -17.22 15.80 -22.93
CA LYS A 214 -16.69 15.40 -24.24
C LYS A 214 -16.09 16.57 -25.02
N ALA A 215 -16.72 17.74 -24.97
CA ALA A 215 -16.20 18.96 -25.58
C ALA A 215 -14.87 19.39 -24.95
N ILE A 216 -14.78 19.34 -23.62
CA ILE A 216 -13.53 19.65 -22.88
C ILE A 216 -12.41 18.68 -23.27
N VAL A 217 -12.69 17.37 -23.34
CA VAL A 217 -11.70 16.37 -23.76
C VAL A 217 -11.23 16.58 -25.20
N ALA A 218 -12.13 17.01 -26.10
CA ALA A 218 -11.81 17.23 -27.51
C ALA A 218 -10.73 18.31 -27.73
N ILE A 219 -10.63 19.31 -26.85
CA ILE A 219 -9.58 20.35 -26.89
C ILE A 219 -8.18 19.71 -26.90
N PHE A 220 -8.03 18.60 -26.16
CA PHE A 220 -6.75 17.93 -25.95
C PHE A 220 -6.58 16.68 -26.84
N GLY A 221 -7.66 16.15 -27.40
CA GLY A 221 -7.68 14.89 -28.15
C GLY A 221 -7.17 14.95 -29.60
N ASP A 222 -6.94 16.15 -30.16
CA ASP A 222 -6.70 16.33 -31.61
C ASP A 222 -5.27 16.79 -31.97
N ARG A 223 -4.33 16.80 -31.02
CA ARG A 223 -2.93 17.25 -31.24
C ARG A 223 -1.88 16.13 -31.36
N THR A 224 -2.27 14.88 -31.53
CA THR A 224 -1.37 13.70 -31.61
C THR A 224 -1.02 13.25 -33.03
N LYS A 225 -0.92 14.19 -33.99
CA LYS A 225 -0.12 14.02 -35.21
C LYS A 225 1.13 14.88 -35.14
N LEU A 226 2.09 14.47 -34.30
CA LEU A 226 3.49 14.90 -34.35
C LEU A 226 4.36 13.67 -34.12
#